data_AF-A0A0A6X423-F1
#
_entry.id   AF-A0A0A6X423-F1
#
_cell.length_a   1.000
_cell.length_b   1.000
_cell.length_c   1.000
_cell.angle_alpha   90.00
_cell.angle_beta   90.00
_cell.angle_gamma   90.00
#
_symmetry.space_group_name_H-M   'P 1'
#
loop_
_entity.id
_entity.type
_entity.pdbx_description
1 polymer ?
#
loop_
_entity_poly.entity_id
_entity_poly.type
_entity_poly.pdbx_seq_one_letter_code
_entity_poly.pdbx_strand_id
1 'polypeptide(L)'
;MVQNVPWPEISPRMAELLRQGARAALEPPGDWLEDLHQASLSSRRIRAVTEDPALVAAVRRSNLANLRQWVVTNLREPGSRVPANLGPEMLESSRDLVRRGLDRGVLDAFRTAQGVVWRYWMEICFGLTSDAGELRELLDLSALSITTFIEDTIAALSERMDAERAELTRGAHAERRAAVTLLLEGAPISRSRAETQLGYRLTGPHTAAIIWDTGATTPNRLEAAAESLLRVSGAAHRLTIVASAAALWLWLPTGEPVDAGRLTAELAGHPEVRVALGRPGADVAGFRRSHLDAATTQRMLARLASPQQVARYSDVQLVALLTAEPARTDEFLADTLGELRHADPETRDTVATYIREQCGATRTAERLYTHRNTVLRRLARADRLLPRPLAEDIVAVGAALEILRWRG
;
A
#
# COMPACT_ATOMS: atom_id res chain seq x y z
N MET A 1 -21.85 18.78 -1.38
CA MET A 1 -22.76 19.86 -1.84
C MET A 1 -22.56 21.09 -0.96
N VAL A 2 -21.43 21.80 -1.11
CA VAL A 2 -21.17 23.11 -0.47
C VAL A 2 -20.52 24.01 -1.53
N GLN A 3 -21.20 24.24 -2.66
CA GLN A 3 -20.62 25.01 -3.77
C GLN A 3 -21.32 26.34 -4.06
N ASN A 4 -22.17 26.86 -3.16
CA ASN A 4 -22.91 28.10 -3.45
C ASN A 4 -23.15 29.05 -2.26
N VAL A 5 -22.33 28.99 -1.20
CA VAL A 5 -22.35 30.02 -0.16
C VAL A 5 -21.40 31.14 -0.58
N PRO A 6 -21.85 32.40 -0.72
CA PRO A 6 -20.95 33.52 -1.00
C PRO A 6 -19.93 33.66 0.12
N TRP A 7 -18.66 33.85 -0.24
CA TRP A 7 -17.60 34.02 0.76
C TRP A 7 -17.86 35.29 1.58
N PRO A 8 -17.75 35.25 2.92
CA PRO A 8 -18.11 36.38 3.76
C PRO A 8 -17.19 37.58 3.52
N GLU A 9 -17.79 38.78 3.43
CA GLU A 9 -17.06 40.04 3.54
C GLU A 9 -16.73 40.32 5.01
N ILE A 10 -15.53 40.86 5.26
CA ILE A 10 -15.03 41.04 6.63
C ILE A 10 -14.75 42.51 6.91
N SER A 11 -14.93 42.91 8.16
CA SER A 11 -14.59 44.27 8.60
C SER A 11 -13.07 44.50 8.62
N PRO A 12 -12.59 45.76 8.52
CA PRO A 12 -11.17 46.09 8.68
C PRO A 12 -10.59 45.61 10.03
N ARG A 13 -11.42 45.62 11.07
CA ARG A 13 -11.06 45.11 12.40
C ARG A 13 -10.82 43.60 12.38
N MET A 14 -11.70 42.85 11.73
CA MET A 14 -11.55 41.40 11.60
C MET A 14 -10.34 41.03 10.75
N ALA A 15 -10.09 41.78 9.68
CA ALA A 15 -8.90 41.61 8.85
C ALA A 15 -7.60 41.79 9.64
N GLU A 16 -7.57 42.74 10.57
CA GLU A 16 -6.42 42.97 11.44
C GLU A 16 -6.23 41.85 12.48
N LEU A 17 -7.31 41.37 13.12
CA LEU A 17 -7.25 40.24 14.04
C LEU A 17 -6.74 38.97 13.36
N LEU A 18 -7.23 38.66 12.15
CA LEU A 18 -6.73 37.54 11.36
C LEU A 18 -5.25 37.67 11.02
N ARG A 19 -4.80 38.88 10.65
CA ARG A 19 -3.39 39.13 10.35
C ARG A 19 -2.50 38.95 11.59
N GLN A 20 -2.97 39.39 12.75
CA GLN A 20 -2.26 39.21 14.02
C GLN A 20 -2.20 37.74 14.42
N GLY A 21 -3.30 37.00 14.29
CA GLY A 21 -3.33 35.57 14.54
C GLY A 21 -2.43 34.79 13.58
N ALA A 22 -2.46 35.12 12.29
CA ALA A 22 -1.58 34.52 11.29
C ALA A 22 -0.10 34.80 11.61
N ARG A 23 0.23 35.99 12.13
CA ARG A 23 1.59 36.31 12.59
C ARG A 23 1.99 35.46 13.80
N ALA A 24 1.09 35.24 14.75
CA ALA A 24 1.35 34.34 15.89
C ALA A 24 1.50 32.86 15.46
N ALA A 25 0.86 32.46 14.36
CA ALA A 25 0.94 31.11 13.81
C ALA A 25 2.18 30.85 12.92
N LEU A 26 3.03 31.84 12.64
CA LEU A 26 4.25 31.68 11.83
C LEU A 26 5.29 30.77 12.48
N GLU A 27 5.44 30.89 13.80
CA GLU A 27 6.43 30.17 14.60
C GLU A 27 5.72 29.41 15.72
N PRO A 28 5.02 28.30 15.38
CA PRO A 28 4.35 27.52 16.40
C PRO A 28 5.35 26.86 17.36
N PRO A 29 4.99 26.66 18.63
CA PRO A 29 5.79 25.92 19.60
C PRO A 29 6.22 24.53 19.09
N GLY A 30 7.45 24.12 19.40
CA GLY A 30 8.02 22.87 18.90
C GLY A 30 7.32 21.60 19.42
N ASP A 31 6.84 21.65 20.66
CA ASP A 31 5.99 20.63 21.28
C ASP A 31 4.66 20.47 20.54
N TRP A 32 4.00 21.59 20.22
CA TRP A 32 2.77 21.58 19.44
C TRP A 32 2.97 21.01 18.02
N LEU A 33 4.09 21.32 17.36
CA LEU A 33 4.42 20.76 16.06
C LEU A 33 4.56 19.23 16.10
N GLU A 34 5.16 18.69 17.17
CA GLU A 34 5.26 17.24 17.35
C GLU A 34 3.88 16.62 17.58
N ASP A 35 3.00 17.25 18.37
CA ASP A 35 1.61 16.80 18.56
C ASP A 35 0.83 16.75 17.24
N LEU A 36 0.99 17.76 16.38
CA LEU A 36 0.41 17.78 15.04
C LEU A 36 0.88 16.59 14.19
N HIS A 37 2.19 16.32 14.23
CA HIS A 37 2.80 15.21 13.50
C HIS A 37 2.31 13.85 14.03
N GLN A 38 2.27 13.67 15.35
CA GLN A 38 1.76 12.44 15.98
C GLN A 38 0.29 12.22 15.65
N ALA A 39 -0.56 13.25 15.74
CA ALA A 39 -1.98 13.15 15.43
C ALA A 39 -2.21 12.70 13.98
N SER A 40 -1.46 13.25 13.03
CA SER A 40 -1.56 12.90 11.61
C SER A 40 -1.17 11.45 11.32
N LEU A 41 -0.28 10.89 12.15
CA LEU A 41 0.25 9.53 12.01
C LEU A 41 -0.51 8.49 12.84
N SER A 42 -1.31 8.92 13.82
CA SER A 42 -2.05 8.04 14.75
C SER A 42 -3.27 7.33 14.13
N SER A 43 -3.67 7.70 12.91
CA SER A 43 -4.84 7.11 12.25
C SER A 43 -4.62 5.63 11.89
N ARG A 44 -5.52 4.74 12.34
CA ARG A 44 -5.47 3.28 12.08
C ARG A 44 -5.33 2.89 10.60
N ARG A 45 -5.76 3.76 9.68
CA ARG A 45 -5.67 3.58 8.21
C ARG A 45 -4.29 3.93 7.63
N ILE A 46 -3.37 4.44 8.44
CA ILE A 46 -2.06 5.01 8.04
C ILE A 46 -0.90 4.17 8.61
N ARG A 47 -1.18 2.96 9.12
CA ARG A 47 -0.17 2.07 9.70
C ARG A 47 1.00 1.77 8.75
N ALA A 48 0.70 1.55 7.46
CA ALA A 48 1.72 1.34 6.43
C ALA A 48 2.60 2.57 6.18
N VAL A 49 2.12 3.78 6.52
CA VAL A 49 2.87 5.04 6.43
C VAL A 49 3.75 5.22 7.67
N THR A 50 3.25 4.89 8.87
CA THR A 50 4.04 4.98 10.11
C THR A 50 5.24 4.03 10.16
N GLU A 51 5.18 2.94 9.40
CA GLU A 51 6.24 1.94 9.31
C GLU A 51 7.33 2.33 8.28
N ASP A 52 7.13 3.38 7.48
CA ASP A 52 8.10 3.91 6.49
C ASP A 52 8.57 5.34 6.88
N PRO A 53 9.83 5.51 7.33
CA PRO A 53 10.38 6.81 7.71
C PRO A 53 10.32 7.89 6.61
N ALA A 54 10.40 7.50 5.33
CA ALA A 54 10.33 8.44 4.21
C ALA A 54 8.90 9.00 4.05
N LEU A 55 7.88 8.17 4.26
CA LEU A 55 6.49 8.59 4.25
C LEU A 55 6.15 9.45 5.47
N VAL A 56 6.66 9.08 6.65
CA VAL A 56 6.55 9.93 7.85
C VAL A 56 7.11 11.32 7.56
N ALA A 57 8.31 11.43 6.98
CA ALA A 57 8.90 12.71 6.61
C ALA A 57 8.08 13.47 5.55
N ALA A 58 7.50 12.78 4.57
CA ALA A 58 6.63 13.37 3.56
C ALA A 58 5.34 13.97 4.16
N VAL A 59 4.69 13.25 5.07
CA VAL A 59 3.51 13.74 5.82
C VAL A 59 3.87 14.97 6.65
N ARG A 60 5.01 14.95 7.36
CA ARG A 60 5.48 16.10 8.15
C ARG A 60 5.69 17.35 7.28
N ARG A 61 6.35 17.20 6.11
CA ARG A 61 6.54 18.30 5.14
C ARG A 61 5.21 18.83 4.60
N SER A 62 4.27 17.94 4.29
CA SER A 62 2.93 18.31 3.79
C SER A 62 2.14 19.14 4.81
N ASN A 63 2.17 18.75 6.09
CA ASN A 63 1.51 19.50 7.15
C ASN A 63 2.07 20.92 7.29
N LEU A 64 3.40 21.05 7.28
CA LEU A 64 4.07 22.35 7.35
C LEU A 64 3.77 23.21 6.12
N ALA A 65 3.70 22.62 4.93
CA ALA A 65 3.35 23.32 3.70
C ALA A 65 1.93 23.88 3.75
N ASN A 66 0.96 23.10 4.24
CA ASN A 66 -0.43 23.57 4.40
C ASN A 66 -0.57 24.69 5.44
N LEU A 67 0.09 24.53 6.60
CA LEU A 67 0.10 25.58 7.63
C LEU A 67 0.66 26.89 7.06
N ARG A 68 1.82 26.81 6.39
CA ARG A 68 2.46 27.98 5.77
C ARG A 68 1.58 28.63 4.72
N GLN A 69 0.95 27.85 3.83
CA GLN A 69 0.08 28.39 2.79
C GLN A 69 -1.07 29.20 3.41
N TRP A 70 -1.76 28.64 4.40
CA TRP A 70 -2.89 29.31 5.05
C TRP A 70 -2.46 30.59 5.78
N VAL A 71 -1.33 30.54 6.51
CA VAL A 71 -0.77 31.70 7.22
C VAL A 71 -0.35 32.81 6.25
N VAL A 72 0.39 32.47 5.18
CA VAL A 72 0.87 33.46 4.20
C VAL A 72 -0.29 34.12 3.48
N THR A 73 -1.34 33.38 3.13
CA THR A 73 -2.53 33.97 2.52
C THR A 73 -3.22 34.94 3.47
N ASN A 74 -3.44 34.58 4.74
CA ASN A 74 -4.08 35.48 5.70
C ASN A 74 -3.22 36.69 6.11
N LEU A 75 -1.90 36.64 5.93
CA LEU A 75 -1.04 37.81 6.11
C LEU A 75 -1.21 38.82 4.97
N ARG A 76 -1.35 38.34 3.73
CA ARG A 76 -1.46 39.15 2.52
C ARG A 76 -2.89 39.65 2.30
N GLU A 77 -3.85 38.73 2.39
CA GLU A 77 -5.27 38.92 2.10
C GLU A 77 -6.10 38.29 3.23
N PRO A 78 -6.19 38.94 4.41
CA PRO A 78 -6.87 38.36 5.56
C PRO A 78 -8.32 37.99 5.25
N GLY A 79 -8.70 36.76 5.59
CA GLY A 79 -10.08 36.25 5.51
C GLY A 79 -10.59 36.04 4.08
N SER A 80 -9.74 36.15 3.06
CA SER A 80 -10.08 35.66 1.72
C SER A 80 -10.10 34.12 1.69
N ARG A 81 -10.75 33.55 0.67
CA ARG A 81 -10.73 32.10 0.46
C ARG A 81 -9.32 31.66 0.11
N VAL A 82 -8.72 30.85 0.98
CA VAL A 82 -7.37 30.34 0.74
C VAL A 82 -7.39 29.33 -0.41
N PRO A 83 -6.57 29.51 -1.45
CA PRO A 83 -6.55 28.59 -2.58
C PRO A 83 -5.97 27.23 -2.17
N ALA A 84 -6.49 26.16 -2.79
CA ALA A 84 -6.02 24.79 -2.60
C ALA A 84 -4.49 24.68 -2.76
N ASN A 85 -3.83 23.95 -1.85
CA ASN A 85 -2.39 23.79 -1.88
C ASN A 85 -1.96 22.66 -2.83
N LEU A 86 -1.49 23.04 -4.01
CA LEU A 86 -0.91 22.14 -5.02
C LEU A 86 0.61 22.33 -5.16
N GLY A 87 1.27 22.76 -4.08
CA GLY A 87 2.73 22.90 -4.05
C GLY A 87 3.49 21.60 -4.31
N PRO A 88 4.79 21.67 -4.66
CA PRO A 88 5.59 20.50 -4.99
C PRO A 88 5.63 19.48 -3.85
N GLU A 89 5.71 19.91 -2.60
CA GLU A 89 5.72 19.02 -1.43
C GLU A 89 4.41 18.22 -1.28
N MET A 90 3.27 18.84 -1.62
CA MET A 90 1.94 18.20 -1.58
C MET A 90 1.78 17.19 -2.71
N LEU A 91 2.24 17.54 -3.92
CA LEU A 91 2.18 16.67 -5.08
C LEU A 91 3.13 15.47 -4.95
N GLU A 92 4.34 15.68 -4.45
CA GLU A 92 5.31 14.59 -4.19
C GLU A 92 4.79 13.61 -3.14
N SER A 93 4.29 14.11 -2.02
CA SER A 93 3.75 13.26 -0.95
C SER A 93 2.52 12.48 -1.42
N SER A 94 1.64 13.11 -2.20
CA SER A 94 0.48 12.44 -2.79
C SER A 94 0.88 11.37 -3.81
N ARG A 95 1.88 11.63 -4.66
CA ARG A 95 2.44 10.64 -5.59
C ARG A 95 3.03 9.45 -4.87
N ASP A 96 3.77 9.68 -3.80
CA ASP A 96 4.40 8.63 -3.00
C ASP A 96 3.40 7.73 -2.27
N LEU A 97 2.25 8.28 -1.86
CA LEU A 97 1.11 7.52 -1.35
C LEU A 97 0.43 6.69 -2.45
N VAL A 98 0.19 7.28 -3.62
CA VAL A 98 -0.38 6.58 -4.78
C VAL A 98 0.51 5.45 -5.26
N ARG A 99 1.84 5.68 -5.31
CA ARG A 99 2.84 4.68 -5.73
C ARG A 99 2.83 3.43 -4.86
N ARG A 100 2.57 3.60 -3.56
CA ARG A 100 2.52 2.49 -2.58
C ARG A 100 1.14 1.83 -2.49
N GLY A 101 0.23 2.14 -3.42
CA GLY A 101 -1.10 1.53 -3.50
C GLY A 101 -2.04 1.95 -2.38
N LEU A 102 -1.72 3.02 -1.65
CA LEU A 102 -2.55 3.56 -0.59
C LEU A 102 -3.68 4.41 -1.21
N ASP A 103 -4.90 4.19 -0.72
CA ASP A 103 -6.11 4.77 -1.29
C ASP A 103 -6.46 6.15 -0.68
N ARG A 104 -7.63 6.68 -1.06
CA ARG A 104 -8.17 7.95 -0.53
C ARG A 104 -8.36 7.94 1.00
N GLY A 105 -8.30 6.78 1.66
CA GLY A 105 -8.36 6.65 3.12
C GLY A 105 -7.19 7.32 3.85
N VAL A 106 -6.07 7.58 3.17
CA VAL A 106 -4.97 8.38 3.72
C VAL A 106 -5.33 9.86 3.86
N LEU A 107 -6.35 10.35 3.15
CA LEU A 107 -6.79 11.74 3.25
C LEU A 107 -7.52 12.03 4.59
N ASP A 108 -7.91 11.00 5.34
CA ASP A 108 -8.41 11.17 6.72
C ASP A 108 -7.30 11.63 7.70
N ALA A 109 -6.02 11.49 7.34
CA ALA A 109 -4.91 12.09 8.10
C ALA A 109 -5.07 13.60 8.22
N PHE A 110 -5.45 14.25 7.11
CA PHE A 110 -5.62 15.70 7.04
C PHE A 110 -6.74 16.17 7.97
N ARG A 111 -7.83 15.40 8.08
CA ARG A 111 -8.93 15.70 9.02
C ARG A 111 -8.51 15.55 10.48
N THR A 112 -7.69 14.55 10.79
CA THR A 112 -7.15 14.36 12.15
C THR A 112 -6.18 15.48 12.52
N ALA A 113 -5.32 15.89 11.58
CA ALA A 113 -4.41 17.03 11.72
C ALA A 113 -5.18 18.34 11.92
N GLN A 114 -6.28 18.54 11.18
CA GLN A 114 -7.13 19.74 11.28
C GLN A 114 -7.65 19.98 12.69
N GLY A 115 -8.00 18.91 13.43
CA GLY A 115 -8.45 19.05 14.82
C GLY A 115 -7.39 19.65 15.75
N VAL A 116 -6.11 19.29 15.55
CA VAL A 116 -4.98 19.85 16.32
C VAL A 116 -4.71 21.30 15.93
N VAL A 117 -4.77 21.61 14.64
CA VAL A 117 -4.65 22.98 14.11
C VAL A 117 -5.74 23.89 14.66
N TRP A 118 -6.98 23.41 14.68
CA TRP A 118 -8.11 24.18 15.18
C TRP A 118 -7.96 24.54 16.66
N ARG A 119 -7.51 23.61 17.51
CA ARG A 119 -7.31 23.87 18.95
C ARG A 119 -6.26 24.94 19.20
N TYR A 120 -5.14 24.88 18.50
CA TYR A 120 -4.09 25.88 18.62
C TYR A 120 -4.52 27.25 18.10
N TRP A 121 -5.26 27.28 16.99
CA TRP A 121 -5.81 28.53 16.47
C TRP A 121 -6.79 29.19 17.44
N MET A 122 -7.64 28.39 18.11
CA MET A 122 -8.54 28.91 19.15
C MET A 122 -7.74 29.58 20.27
N GLU A 123 -6.68 28.95 20.78
CA GLU A 123 -5.83 29.52 21.82
C GLU A 123 -5.22 30.87 21.41
N ILE A 124 -4.74 30.98 20.16
CA ILE A 124 -4.28 32.25 19.58
C ILE A 124 -5.40 33.29 19.62
N CYS A 125 -6.61 32.95 19.16
CA CYS A 125 -7.74 33.87 19.11
C CYS A 125 -8.14 34.41 20.48
N PHE A 126 -8.15 33.57 21.52
CA PHE A 126 -8.39 33.99 22.91
C PHE A 126 -7.32 34.94 23.46
N GLY A 127 -6.10 34.91 22.91
CA GLY A 127 -5.03 35.85 23.24
C GLY A 127 -5.13 37.21 22.52
N LEU A 128 -5.94 37.33 21.46
CA LEU A 128 -6.01 38.53 20.63
C LEU A 128 -7.12 39.50 21.01
N THR A 129 -8.25 38.99 21.52
CA THR A 129 -9.38 39.82 21.94
C THR A 129 -10.17 39.19 23.07
N SER A 130 -10.74 40.03 23.94
CA SER A 130 -11.69 39.63 24.99
C SER A 130 -13.12 40.04 24.66
N ASP A 131 -13.35 40.70 23.52
CA ASP A 131 -14.69 41.03 23.05
C ASP A 131 -15.38 39.77 22.50
N ALA A 132 -16.54 39.45 23.06
CA ALA A 132 -17.27 38.23 22.69
C ALA A 132 -17.81 38.26 21.25
N GLY A 133 -18.10 39.45 20.71
CA GLY A 133 -18.56 39.62 19.34
C GLY A 133 -17.43 39.39 18.34
N GLU A 134 -16.30 40.06 18.54
CA GLU A 134 -15.08 39.88 17.74
C GLU A 134 -14.58 38.45 17.79
N LEU A 135 -14.52 37.83 18.98
CA LEU A 135 -14.06 36.46 19.13
C LEU A 135 -14.97 35.46 18.39
N ARG A 136 -16.29 35.63 18.51
CA ARG A 136 -17.27 34.79 17.81
C ARG A 136 -17.10 34.88 16.30
N GLU A 137 -16.99 36.08 15.75
CA GLU A 137 -16.83 36.31 14.31
C GLU A 137 -15.48 35.78 13.81
N LEU A 138 -14.40 35.98 14.57
CA LEU A 138 -13.05 35.49 14.23
C LEU A 138 -13.01 33.96 14.16
N LEU A 139 -13.58 33.29 15.16
CA LEU A 139 -13.62 31.82 15.21
C LEU A 139 -14.50 31.25 14.09
N ASP A 140 -15.70 31.81 13.86
CA ASP A 140 -16.60 31.34 12.81
C ASP A 140 -15.96 31.44 11.41
N LEU A 141 -15.35 32.60 11.12
CA LEU A 141 -14.64 32.82 9.87
C LEU A 141 -13.41 31.91 9.72
N SER A 142 -12.67 31.69 10.80
CA SER A 142 -11.50 30.82 10.79
C SER A 142 -11.88 29.36 10.60
N ALA A 143 -12.97 28.90 11.23
CA ALA A 143 -13.48 27.54 11.04
C ALA A 143 -13.90 27.30 9.59
N LEU A 144 -14.62 28.26 8.99
CA LEU A 144 -14.99 28.22 7.58
C LEU A 144 -13.76 28.20 6.68
N SER A 145 -12.80 29.10 6.92
CA SER A 145 -11.58 29.23 6.13
C SER A 145 -10.71 27.97 6.17
N ILE A 146 -10.38 27.48 7.37
CA ILE A 146 -9.55 26.29 7.56
C ILE A 146 -10.22 25.04 6.95
N THR A 147 -11.51 24.83 7.24
CA THR A 147 -12.24 23.66 6.72
C THR A 147 -12.34 23.70 5.21
N THR A 148 -12.73 24.83 4.63
CA THR A 148 -12.85 24.96 3.17
C THR A 148 -11.50 24.80 2.48
N PHE A 149 -10.42 25.37 3.04
CA PHE A 149 -9.07 25.22 2.49
C PHE A 149 -8.61 23.75 2.46
N ILE A 150 -8.83 23.02 3.55
CA ILE A 150 -8.47 21.60 3.63
C ILE A 150 -9.33 20.78 2.67
N GLU A 151 -10.65 21.02 2.60
CA GLU A 151 -11.55 20.34 1.67
C GLU A 151 -11.20 20.62 0.20
N ASP A 152 -10.93 21.88 -0.16
CA ASP A 152 -10.51 22.28 -1.50
C ASP A 152 -9.16 21.66 -1.87
N THR A 153 -8.22 21.60 -0.91
CA THR A 153 -6.91 20.95 -1.12
C THR A 153 -7.06 19.44 -1.32
N ILE A 154 -7.87 18.77 -0.51
CA ILE A 154 -8.18 17.34 -0.65
C ILE A 154 -8.86 17.06 -2.00
N ALA A 155 -9.81 17.90 -2.41
CA ALA A 155 -10.52 17.77 -3.67
C ALA A 155 -9.56 17.96 -4.86
N ALA A 156 -8.78 19.04 -4.86
CA ALA A 156 -7.84 19.35 -5.93
C ALA A 156 -6.73 18.29 -6.06
N LEU A 157 -6.20 17.77 -4.93
CA LEU A 157 -5.24 16.67 -4.95
C LEU A 157 -5.88 15.38 -5.49
N SER A 158 -7.11 15.07 -5.08
CA SER A 158 -7.84 13.92 -5.59
C SER A 158 -8.07 14.02 -7.10
N GLU A 159 -8.49 15.18 -7.60
CA GLU A 159 -8.65 15.46 -9.02
C GLU A 159 -7.33 15.35 -9.76
N ARG A 160 -6.23 15.84 -9.20
CA ARG A 160 -4.91 15.75 -9.83
C ARG A 160 -4.41 14.32 -9.89
N MET A 161 -4.62 13.53 -8.83
CA MET A 161 -4.31 12.11 -8.80
C MET A 161 -5.17 11.34 -9.83
N ASP A 162 -6.45 11.68 -9.96
CA ASP A 162 -7.34 11.05 -10.93
C ASP A 162 -7.04 11.48 -12.37
N ALA A 163 -6.61 12.73 -12.59
CA ALA A 163 -6.14 13.23 -13.87
C ALA A 163 -4.81 12.56 -14.28
N GLU A 164 -3.85 12.42 -13.36
CA GLU A 164 -2.59 11.71 -13.61
C GLU A 164 -2.86 10.23 -13.93
N ARG A 165 -3.81 9.59 -13.23
CA ARG A 165 -4.33 8.25 -13.58
C ARG A 165 -5.01 8.24 -14.95
N ALA A 166 -5.82 9.23 -15.29
CA ALA A 166 -6.55 9.32 -16.55
C ALA A 166 -5.61 9.58 -17.75
N GLU A 167 -4.56 10.40 -17.57
CA GLU A 167 -3.52 10.63 -18.57
C GLU A 167 -2.73 9.36 -18.88
N LEU A 168 -2.43 8.55 -17.85
CA LEU A 168 -1.86 7.21 -18.01
C LEU A 168 -2.83 6.21 -18.66
N THR A 169 -4.10 6.58 -18.88
CA THR A 169 -5.15 5.69 -19.42
C THR A 169 -5.89 6.25 -20.65
N ARG A 170 -5.37 7.22 -21.39
CA ARG A 170 -6.13 7.75 -22.53
C ARG A 170 -6.35 6.70 -23.63
N GLY A 171 -7.57 6.64 -24.18
CA GLY A 171 -7.97 5.80 -25.32
C GLY A 171 -8.43 4.37 -24.96
N ALA A 172 -8.15 3.41 -25.84
CA ALA A 172 -8.57 2.00 -25.74
C ALA A 172 -8.21 1.30 -24.40
N HIS A 173 -7.25 1.82 -23.63
CA HIS A 173 -6.91 1.30 -22.30
C HIS A 173 -8.00 1.54 -21.25
N ALA A 174 -8.75 2.65 -21.33
CA ALA A 174 -9.84 2.93 -20.41
C ALA A 174 -11.01 1.96 -20.63
N GLU A 175 -11.36 1.70 -21.90
CA GLU A 175 -12.37 0.72 -22.26
C GLU A 175 -11.99 -0.70 -21.81
N ARG A 176 -10.73 -1.09 -22.03
CA ARG A 176 -10.19 -2.37 -21.54
C ARG A 176 -10.30 -2.51 -20.03
N ARG A 177 -9.93 -1.47 -19.26
CA ARG A 177 -10.02 -1.50 -17.80
C ARG A 177 -11.46 -1.59 -17.32
N ALA A 178 -12.38 -0.84 -17.93
CA ALA A 178 -13.79 -0.91 -17.60
C ALA A 178 -14.35 -2.33 -17.84
N ALA A 179 -14.02 -2.94 -18.98
CA ALA A 179 -14.41 -4.32 -19.29
C ALA A 179 -13.85 -5.32 -18.27
N VAL A 180 -12.56 -5.23 -17.93
CA VAL A 180 -11.95 -6.08 -16.89
C VAL A 180 -12.62 -5.88 -15.54
N THR A 181 -12.91 -4.64 -15.14
CA THR A 181 -13.56 -4.34 -13.86
C THR A 181 -14.93 -5.02 -13.77
N LEU A 182 -15.75 -4.90 -14.82
CA LEU A 182 -17.06 -5.58 -14.88
C LEU A 182 -16.92 -7.11 -14.77
N LEU A 183 -15.94 -7.72 -15.45
CA LEU A 183 -15.67 -9.16 -15.35
C LEU A 183 -15.21 -9.56 -13.92
N LEU A 184 -14.36 -8.75 -13.30
CA LEU A 184 -13.83 -8.98 -11.96
C LEU A 184 -14.89 -8.81 -10.87
N GLU A 185 -15.84 -7.91 -11.07
CA GLU A 185 -17.00 -7.71 -10.18
C GLU A 185 -18.08 -8.75 -10.44
N GLY A 186 -18.12 -9.34 -11.64
CA GLY A 186 -19.16 -10.28 -12.05
C GLY A 186 -20.44 -9.56 -12.45
N ALA A 187 -20.29 -8.29 -12.82
CA ALA A 187 -21.34 -7.48 -13.37
C ALA A 187 -21.76 -8.03 -14.75
N PRO A 188 -23.01 -7.79 -15.17
CA PRO A 188 -23.50 -8.29 -16.46
C PRO A 188 -22.77 -7.63 -17.64
N ILE A 189 -21.94 -8.42 -18.33
CA ILE A 189 -21.33 -8.07 -19.61
C ILE A 189 -21.31 -9.31 -20.51
N SER A 190 -21.69 -9.16 -21.78
CA SER A 190 -21.65 -10.29 -22.72
C SER A 190 -20.20 -10.65 -23.04
N ARG A 191 -19.90 -11.95 -23.16
CA ARG A 191 -18.55 -12.44 -23.50
C ARG A 191 -18.01 -11.79 -24.77
N SER A 192 -18.83 -11.72 -25.82
CA SER A 192 -18.42 -11.13 -27.10
C SER A 192 -18.03 -9.65 -26.96
N ARG A 193 -18.79 -8.86 -26.19
CA ARG A 193 -18.44 -7.45 -25.94
C ARG A 193 -17.14 -7.33 -25.16
N ALA A 194 -16.96 -8.15 -24.12
CA ALA A 194 -15.75 -8.17 -23.32
C ALA A 194 -14.53 -8.57 -24.17
N GLU A 195 -14.60 -9.63 -24.96
CA GLU A 195 -13.49 -10.06 -25.83
C GLU A 195 -13.10 -8.98 -26.85
N THR A 196 -14.07 -8.30 -27.47
CA THR A 196 -13.82 -7.20 -28.41
C THR A 196 -13.14 -6.02 -27.74
N GLN A 197 -13.62 -5.58 -26.57
CA GLN A 197 -13.02 -4.46 -25.84
C GLN A 197 -11.61 -4.80 -25.34
N LEU A 198 -11.40 -6.05 -24.89
CA LEU A 198 -10.11 -6.52 -24.39
C LEU A 198 -9.11 -6.78 -25.52
N GLY A 199 -9.56 -7.19 -26.70
CA GLY A 199 -8.69 -7.78 -27.72
C GLY A 199 -8.08 -9.11 -27.26
N TYR A 200 -8.79 -9.82 -26.37
CA TYR A 200 -8.32 -11.01 -25.69
C TYR A 200 -9.44 -12.04 -25.62
N ARG A 201 -9.15 -13.30 -25.94
CA ARG A 201 -10.13 -14.39 -25.85
C ARG A 201 -10.33 -14.78 -24.40
N LEU A 202 -11.58 -14.88 -23.97
CA LEU A 202 -11.95 -15.32 -22.62
C LEU A 202 -12.25 -16.83 -22.59
N THR A 203 -11.88 -17.57 -23.64
CA THR A 203 -12.00 -19.03 -23.74
C THR A 203 -10.67 -19.69 -23.50
N GLY A 204 -10.68 -20.79 -22.75
CA GLY A 204 -9.46 -21.56 -22.47
C GLY A 204 -8.76 -21.09 -21.19
N PRO A 205 -7.48 -21.43 -21.02
CA PRO A 205 -6.79 -21.19 -19.77
C PRO A 205 -6.29 -19.75 -19.64
N HIS A 206 -6.34 -19.22 -18.43
CA HIS A 206 -5.92 -17.88 -18.06
C HIS A 206 -5.10 -17.93 -16.77
N THR A 207 -3.89 -17.39 -16.84
CA THR A 207 -3.05 -17.11 -15.67
C THR A 207 -2.87 -15.61 -15.55
N ALA A 208 -3.41 -15.04 -14.48
CA ALA A 208 -3.30 -13.63 -14.16
C ALA A 208 -2.03 -13.35 -13.35
N ALA A 209 -1.44 -12.18 -13.57
CA ALA A 209 -0.34 -11.65 -12.80
C ALA A 209 -0.56 -10.19 -12.43
N ILE A 210 -0.07 -9.77 -11.28
CA ILE A 210 0.03 -8.37 -10.89
C ILE A 210 1.50 -8.04 -10.74
N ILE A 211 1.96 -7.04 -11.49
CA ILE A 211 3.34 -6.54 -11.45
C ILE A 211 3.29 -5.15 -10.84
N TRP A 212 4.09 -4.89 -9.80
CA TRP A 212 4.16 -3.56 -9.20
C TRP A 212 5.59 -3.19 -8.80
N ASP A 213 5.85 -1.89 -8.69
CA ASP A 213 7.14 -1.31 -8.28
C ASP A 213 7.06 -0.90 -6.80
N THR A 214 8.07 -1.28 -6.00
CA THR A 214 8.21 -0.86 -4.59
C THR A 214 9.05 0.41 -4.41
N GLY A 215 9.72 0.90 -5.46
CA GLY A 215 10.65 2.03 -5.43
C GLY A 215 10.17 3.29 -6.18
N ALA A 216 11.05 4.32 -6.23
CA ALA A 216 10.79 5.56 -6.96
C ALA A 216 10.89 5.33 -8.49
N THR A 217 9.78 5.61 -9.17
CA THR A 217 9.42 5.09 -10.50
C THR A 217 10.41 5.42 -11.62
N THR A 218 10.79 4.41 -12.40
CA THR A 218 11.15 4.57 -13.82
C THR A 218 10.11 3.80 -14.66
N PRO A 219 9.27 4.48 -15.47
CA PRO A 219 8.13 3.85 -16.17
C PRO A 219 8.47 2.60 -17.01
N ASN A 220 9.71 2.49 -17.50
CA ASN A 220 10.15 1.41 -18.36
C ASN A 220 10.32 0.04 -17.67
N ARG A 221 10.35 -0.02 -16.33
CA ARG A 221 10.66 -1.26 -15.59
C ARG A 221 9.49 -2.25 -15.52
N LEU A 222 8.26 -1.74 -15.35
CA LEU A 222 7.07 -2.59 -15.26
C LEU A 222 6.80 -3.32 -16.59
N GLU A 223 6.99 -2.62 -17.71
CA GLU A 223 6.83 -3.24 -19.03
C GLU A 223 7.95 -4.24 -19.33
N ALA A 224 9.20 -3.96 -18.92
CA ALA A 224 10.29 -4.93 -19.03
C ALA A 224 10.04 -6.20 -18.21
N ALA A 225 9.44 -6.06 -17.03
CA ALA A 225 9.01 -7.20 -16.21
C ALA A 225 7.84 -7.96 -16.84
N ALA A 226 6.88 -7.26 -17.45
CA ALA A 226 5.80 -7.86 -18.22
C ALA A 226 6.32 -8.68 -19.41
N GLU A 227 7.33 -8.17 -20.13
CA GLU A 227 8.03 -8.90 -21.20
C GLU A 227 8.75 -10.15 -20.69
N SER A 228 9.43 -10.03 -19.55
CA SER A 228 10.13 -11.16 -18.94
C SER A 228 9.15 -12.25 -18.50
N LEU A 229 8.02 -11.86 -17.91
CA LEU A 229 6.93 -12.78 -17.57
C LEU A 229 6.37 -13.49 -18.82
N LEU A 230 6.13 -12.76 -19.92
CA LEU A 230 5.66 -13.36 -21.17
C LEU A 230 6.63 -14.43 -21.68
N ARG A 231 7.94 -14.13 -21.73
CA ARG A 231 8.98 -15.08 -22.15
C ARG A 231 9.04 -16.32 -21.25
N VAL A 232 9.02 -16.15 -19.93
CA VAL A 232 9.11 -17.27 -18.97
C VAL A 232 7.86 -18.14 -19.01
N SER A 233 6.69 -17.55 -19.23
CA SER A 233 5.43 -18.28 -19.31
C SER A 233 5.24 -19.11 -20.58
N GLY A 234 6.03 -18.84 -21.64
CA GLY A 234 5.87 -19.46 -22.96
C GLY A 234 4.60 -19.07 -23.71
N ALA A 235 3.80 -18.12 -23.19
CA ALA A 235 2.58 -17.69 -23.85
C ALA A 235 2.87 -16.84 -25.10
N ALA A 236 2.03 -16.96 -26.12
CA ALA A 236 2.20 -16.25 -27.39
C ALA A 236 1.88 -14.74 -27.30
N HIS A 237 0.98 -14.36 -26.40
CA HIS A 237 0.57 -12.97 -26.19
C HIS A 237 0.09 -12.78 -24.74
N ARG A 238 -0.08 -11.51 -24.34
CA ARG A 238 -0.65 -11.13 -23.04
C ARG A 238 -1.72 -10.05 -23.21
N LEU A 239 -2.70 -10.05 -22.33
CA LEU A 239 -3.52 -8.87 -22.06
C LEU A 239 -2.85 -8.06 -20.96
N THR A 240 -2.56 -6.77 -21.21
CA THR A 240 -2.05 -5.84 -20.19
C THR A 240 -3.09 -4.76 -19.89
N ILE A 241 -3.39 -4.58 -18.62
CA ILE A 241 -4.21 -3.49 -18.09
C ILE A 241 -3.32 -2.65 -17.16
N VAL A 242 -3.17 -1.36 -17.48
CA VAL A 242 -2.53 -0.42 -16.57
C VAL A 242 -3.47 -0.22 -15.39
N ALA A 243 -3.10 -0.67 -14.19
CA ALA A 243 -3.92 -0.51 -12.99
C ALA A 243 -3.64 0.85 -12.32
N SER A 244 -2.36 1.24 -12.28
CA SER A 244 -1.90 2.54 -11.79
C SER A 244 -0.54 2.89 -12.40
N ALA A 245 0.04 4.04 -12.02
CA ALA A 245 1.40 4.42 -12.39
C ALA A 245 2.48 3.44 -11.90
N ALA A 246 2.16 2.63 -10.88
CA ALA A 246 3.09 1.71 -10.23
C ALA A 246 2.65 0.24 -10.34
N ALA A 247 1.58 -0.08 -11.08
CA ALA A 247 1.08 -1.43 -11.19
C ALA A 247 0.43 -1.77 -12.54
N LEU A 248 0.72 -2.97 -13.04
CA LEU A 248 0.12 -3.59 -14.21
C LEU A 248 -0.61 -4.88 -13.81
N TRP A 249 -1.80 -5.10 -14.38
CA TRP A 249 -2.47 -6.40 -14.36
C TRP A 249 -2.30 -7.07 -15.71
N LEU A 250 -1.91 -8.34 -15.68
CA LEU A 250 -1.65 -9.13 -16.86
C LEU A 250 -2.49 -10.39 -16.86
N TRP A 251 -2.89 -10.85 -18.05
CA TRP A 251 -3.41 -12.21 -18.27
C TRP A 251 -2.66 -12.88 -19.40
N LEU A 252 -2.25 -14.12 -19.14
CA LEU A 252 -1.55 -15.00 -20.07
C LEU A 252 -2.47 -16.16 -20.44
N PRO A 253 -2.63 -16.50 -21.72
CA PRO A 253 -3.44 -17.62 -22.19
C PRO A 253 -2.71 -18.97 -21.97
N THR A 254 -2.33 -19.27 -20.73
CA THR A 254 -1.60 -20.50 -20.36
C THR A 254 -2.23 -21.17 -19.15
N GLY A 255 -2.28 -22.51 -19.22
CA GLY A 255 -2.71 -23.39 -18.14
C GLY A 255 -1.54 -23.92 -17.30
N GLU A 256 -0.31 -23.74 -17.78
CA GLU A 256 0.88 -24.21 -17.09
C GLU A 256 1.33 -23.21 -16.02
N PRO A 257 1.70 -23.68 -14.82
CA PRO A 257 2.25 -22.82 -13.79
C PRO A 257 3.54 -22.15 -14.26
N VAL A 258 3.62 -20.83 -14.15
CA VAL A 258 4.84 -20.07 -14.43
C VAL A 258 5.94 -20.48 -13.43
N ASP A 259 7.18 -20.65 -13.92
CA ASP A 259 8.34 -20.90 -13.07
C ASP A 259 8.77 -19.61 -12.37
N ALA A 260 8.47 -19.53 -11.06
CA ALA A 260 8.79 -18.36 -10.24
C ALA A 260 10.31 -18.16 -10.05
N GLY A 261 11.10 -19.23 -10.02
CA GLY A 261 12.56 -19.16 -9.86
C GLY A 261 13.22 -18.58 -11.11
N ARG A 262 12.83 -19.08 -12.28
CA ARG A 262 13.30 -18.54 -13.57
C ARG A 262 12.87 -17.08 -13.76
N LEU A 263 11.63 -16.72 -13.40
CA LEU A 263 11.17 -15.34 -13.49
C LEU A 263 11.94 -14.42 -12.52
N THR A 264 12.23 -14.87 -11.31
CA THR A 264 13.06 -14.11 -10.36
C THR A 264 14.45 -13.84 -10.92
N ALA A 265 15.06 -14.82 -11.59
CA ALA A 265 16.37 -14.64 -12.22
C ALA A 265 16.34 -13.59 -13.36
N GLU A 266 15.30 -13.58 -14.20
CA GLU A 266 15.11 -12.57 -15.26
C GLU A 266 14.89 -11.16 -14.69
N LEU A 267 14.30 -11.05 -13.50
CA LEU A 267 14.01 -9.78 -12.84
C LEU A 267 15.14 -9.28 -11.92
N ALA A 268 16.29 -9.96 -11.90
CA ALA A 268 17.43 -9.57 -11.05
C ALA A 268 17.94 -8.14 -11.31
N GLY A 269 17.80 -7.63 -12.54
CA GLY A 269 18.13 -6.24 -12.89
C GLY A 269 17.11 -5.18 -12.42
N HIS A 270 15.99 -5.62 -11.83
CA HIS A 270 14.88 -4.78 -11.38
C HIS A 270 14.46 -5.14 -9.95
N PRO A 271 15.34 -4.95 -8.95
CA PRO A 271 15.14 -5.44 -7.58
C PRO A 271 13.93 -4.85 -6.85
N GLU A 272 13.37 -3.74 -7.35
CA GLU A 272 12.16 -3.11 -6.80
C GLU A 272 10.86 -3.60 -7.45
N VAL A 273 10.94 -4.35 -8.54
CA VAL A 273 9.73 -4.91 -9.16
C VAL A 273 9.33 -6.17 -8.39
N ARG A 274 8.03 -6.32 -8.15
CA ARG A 274 7.42 -7.51 -7.57
C ARG A 274 6.37 -8.09 -8.52
N VAL A 275 6.20 -9.41 -8.49
CA VAL A 275 5.22 -10.13 -9.32
C VAL A 275 4.43 -11.12 -8.46
N ALA A 276 3.12 -10.99 -8.51
CA ALA A 276 2.18 -11.92 -7.89
C ALA A 276 1.42 -12.68 -8.98
N LEU A 277 1.46 -14.01 -8.93
CA LEU A 277 0.83 -14.90 -9.89
C LEU A 277 -0.38 -15.57 -9.27
N GLY A 278 -1.49 -15.59 -10.00
CA GLY A 278 -2.67 -16.38 -9.66
C GLY A 278 -2.54 -17.84 -10.06
N ARG A 279 -3.52 -18.66 -9.67
CA ARG A 279 -3.64 -20.02 -10.20
C ARG A 279 -4.25 -19.98 -11.61
N PRO A 280 -3.75 -20.81 -12.54
CA PRO A 280 -4.41 -20.97 -13.83
C PRO A 280 -5.88 -21.35 -13.67
N GLY A 281 -6.75 -20.77 -14.50
CA GLY A 281 -8.17 -21.09 -14.52
C GLY A 281 -8.74 -21.03 -15.93
N ALA A 282 -9.84 -21.74 -16.18
CA ALA A 282 -10.48 -21.76 -17.49
C ALA A 282 -11.65 -20.77 -17.60
N ASP A 283 -11.81 -20.22 -18.80
CA ASP A 283 -12.89 -19.33 -19.20
C ASP A 283 -13.03 -18.08 -18.30
N VAL A 284 -14.15 -17.36 -18.40
CA VAL A 284 -14.42 -16.13 -17.63
C VAL A 284 -14.26 -16.34 -16.11
N ALA A 285 -14.71 -17.48 -15.59
CA ALA A 285 -14.56 -17.80 -14.16
C ALA A 285 -13.09 -17.95 -13.76
N GLY A 286 -12.28 -18.59 -14.61
CA GLY A 286 -10.84 -18.73 -14.44
C GLY A 286 -10.09 -17.42 -14.57
N PHE A 287 -10.43 -16.61 -15.57
CA PHE A 287 -9.92 -15.25 -15.77
C PHE A 287 -10.07 -14.42 -14.49
N ARG A 288 -11.27 -14.43 -13.89
CA ARG A 288 -11.56 -13.73 -12.64
C ARG A 288 -10.83 -14.34 -11.45
N ARG A 289 -10.97 -15.65 -11.23
CA ARG A 289 -10.39 -16.32 -10.06
C ARG A 289 -8.88 -16.17 -10.01
N SER A 290 -8.20 -16.31 -11.15
CA SER A 290 -6.75 -16.14 -11.22
C SER A 290 -6.33 -14.74 -10.80
N HIS A 291 -7.07 -13.70 -11.18
CA HIS A 291 -6.75 -12.34 -10.76
C HIS A 291 -6.97 -12.11 -9.26
N LEU A 292 -8.06 -12.64 -8.70
CA LEU A 292 -8.32 -12.55 -7.26
C LEU A 292 -7.26 -13.30 -6.42
N ASP A 293 -6.80 -14.44 -6.92
CA ASP A 293 -5.68 -15.18 -6.34
C ASP A 293 -4.39 -14.33 -6.40
N ALA A 294 -4.06 -13.73 -7.54
CA ALA A 294 -2.91 -12.84 -7.69
C ALA A 294 -2.99 -11.62 -6.74
N ALA A 295 -4.16 -10.99 -6.61
CA ALA A 295 -4.40 -9.89 -5.69
C ALA A 295 -4.27 -10.29 -4.22
N THR A 296 -4.63 -11.54 -3.88
CA THR A 296 -4.42 -12.09 -2.54
C THR A 296 -2.92 -12.30 -2.25
N THR A 297 -2.19 -12.83 -3.23
CA THR A 297 -0.72 -12.97 -3.16
C THR A 297 -0.04 -11.60 -3.01
N GLN A 298 -0.41 -10.60 -3.81
CA GLN A 298 0.14 -9.24 -3.72
C GLN A 298 -0.08 -8.64 -2.32
N ARG A 299 -1.31 -8.69 -1.80
CA ARG A 299 -1.64 -8.17 -0.46
C ARG A 299 -0.85 -8.86 0.64
N MET A 300 -0.67 -10.18 0.54
CA MET A 300 0.13 -10.94 1.48
C MET A 300 1.60 -10.53 1.44
N LEU A 301 2.20 -10.39 0.25
CA LEU A 301 3.59 -9.95 0.09
C LEU A 301 3.83 -8.56 0.69
N ALA A 302 2.93 -7.62 0.40
CA ALA A 302 3.00 -6.27 0.95
C ALA A 302 2.86 -6.26 2.48
N ARG A 303 1.86 -6.99 3.01
CA ARG A 303 1.59 -7.08 4.46
C ARG A 303 2.76 -7.66 5.26
N LEU A 304 3.47 -8.62 4.68
CA LEU A 304 4.59 -9.30 5.34
C LEU A 304 5.95 -8.66 5.05
N ALA A 305 5.97 -7.52 4.34
CA ALA A 305 7.19 -6.89 3.83
C ALA A 305 8.11 -7.92 3.14
N SER A 306 7.53 -8.85 2.39
CA SER A 306 8.23 -10.05 1.91
C SER A 306 9.44 -9.68 1.06
N PRO A 307 10.60 -10.32 1.28
CA PRO A 307 11.78 -10.11 0.46
C PRO A 307 11.65 -10.80 -0.91
N GLN A 308 10.66 -11.67 -1.11
CA GLN A 308 10.53 -12.42 -2.35
C GLN A 308 10.00 -11.55 -3.50
N GLN A 309 10.70 -11.64 -4.63
CA GLN A 309 10.38 -10.86 -5.81
C GLN A 309 9.15 -11.39 -6.57
N VAL A 310 9.03 -12.71 -6.65
CA VAL A 310 7.97 -13.40 -7.37
C VAL A 310 7.29 -14.40 -6.44
N ALA A 311 5.95 -14.41 -6.42
CA ALA A 311 5.20 -15.39 -5.67
C ALA A 311 4.00 -15.91 -6.47
N ARG A 312 3.73 -17.21 -6.34
CA ARG A 312 2.53 -17.85 -6.89
C ARG A 312 1.53 -18.08 -5.78
N TYR A 313 0.25 -17.91 -6.08
CA TYR A 313 -0.81 -18.18 -5.12
C TYR A 313 -0.74 -19.62 -4.56
N SER A 314 -0.37 -20.60 -5.39
CA SER A 314 -0.16 -21.99 -4.95
C SER A 314 0.87 -22.14 -3.84
N ASP A 315 1.87 -21.25 -3.80
CA ASP A 315 2.95 -21.30 -2.83
C ASP A 315 2.60 -20.52 -1.55
N VAL A 316 1.67 -19.56 -1.65
CA VAL A 316 1.34 -18.65 -0.54
C VAL A 316 -0.05 -18.87 0.05
N GLN A 317 -0.90 -19.73 -0.53
CA GLN A 317 -2.31 -19.86 -0.13
C GLN A 317 -2.48 -20.10 1.37
N LEU A 318 -1.70 -21.04 1.93
CA LEU A 318 -1.73 -21.33 3.38
C LEU A 318 -1.31 -20.10 4.19
N VAL A 319 -0.19 -19.50 3.83
CA VAL A 319 0.36 -18.35 4.55
C VAL A 319 -0.58 -17.14 4.46
N ALA A 320 -1.21 -16.90 3.32
CA ALA A 320 -2.17 -15.82 3.14
C ALA A 320 -3.39 -15.97 4.07
N LEU A 321 -3.86 -17.20 4.28
CA LEU A 321 -4.94 -17.52 5.23
C LEU A 321 -4.51 -17.34 6.69
N LEU A 322 -3.36 -17.90 7.07
CA LEU A 322 -2.85 -17.84 8.45
C LEU A 322 -2.48 -16.42 8.87
N THR A 323 -2.01 -15.60 7.93
CA THR A 323 -1.57 -14.23 8.22
C THR A 323 -2.68 -13.19 8.10
N ALA A 324 -3.95 -13.60 7.98
CA ALA A 324 -5.09 -12.69 7.89
C ALA A 324 -5.19 -11.72 9.08
N GLU A 325 -4.80 -12.17 10.28
CA GLU A 325 -4.79 -11.39 11.53
C GLU A 325 -3.35 -11.32 12.10
N PRO A 326 -2.64 -10.18 11.95
CA PRO A 326 -1.22 -10.10 12.31
C PRO A 326 -0.90 -10.40 13.77
N ALA A 327 -1.72 -9.90 14.71
CA ALA A 327 -1.49 -10.12 16.14
C ALA A 327 -1.55 -11.62 16.51
N ARG A 328 -2.58 -12.33 16.03
CA ARG A 328 -2.72 -13.77 16.22
C ARG A 328 -1.62 -14.57 15.53
N THR A 329 -1.11 -14.07 14.41
CA THR A 329 0.02 -14.69 13.71
C THR A 329 1.28 -14.63 14.57
N ASP A 330 1.57 -13.48 15.19
CA ASP A 330 2.75 -13.31 16.04
C ASP A 330 2.69 -14.18 17.30
N GLU A 331 1.53 -14.27 17.93
CA GLU A 331 1.27 -15.20 19.05
C GLU A 331 1.47 -16.65 18.62
N PHE A 332 0.85 -17.07 17.51
CA PHE A 332 1.00 -18.42 16.96
C PHE A 332 2.47 -18.78 16.67
N LEU A 333 3.23 -17.86 16.08
CA LEU A 333 4.66 -18.08 15.80
C LEU A 333 5.48 -18.22 17.09
N ALA A 334 5.21 -17.41 18.11
CA ALA A 334 5.89 -17.49 19.40
C ALA A 334 5.58 -18.82 20.11
N ASP A 335 4.30 -19.18 20.21
CA ASP A 335 3.84 -20.39 20.91
C ASP A 335 4.28 -21.68 20.21
N THR A 336 4.40 -21.66 18.89
CA THR A 336 4.74 -22.85 18.09
C THR A 336 6.24 -23.05 17.93
N LEU A 337 6.99 -21.98 17.63
CA LEU A 337 8.42 -22.09 17.33
C LEU A 337 9.32 -21.87 18.54
N GLY A 338 8.87 -21.12 19.55
CA GLY A 338 9.71 -20.72 20.69
C GLY A 338 11.05 -20.16 20.22
N GLU A 339 12.15 -20.66 20.78
CA GLU A 339 13.51 -20.24 20.45
C GLU A 339 13.94 -20.65 19.02
N LEU A 340 13.27 -21.62 18.40
CA LEU A 340 13.57 -22.03 17.01
C LEU A 340 13.36 -20.87 16.03
N ARG A 341 12.44 -19.94 16.35
CA ARG A 341 12.19 -18.72 15.57
C ARG A 341 13.47 -17.92 15.33
N HIS A 342 14.36 -17.88 16.32
CA HIS A 342 15.59 -17.09 16.32
C HIS A 342 16.84 -17.92 16.00
N ALA A 343 16.68 -19.21 15.72
CA ALA A 343 17.78 -20.08 15.35
C ALA A 343 18.44 -19.67 14.03
N ASP A 344 19.67 -20.15 13.83
CA ASP A 344 20.40 -19.93 12.59
C ASP A 344 19.60 -20.42 11.36
N PRO A 345 19.76 -19.77 10.20
CA PRO A 345 19.03 -20.12 8.99
C PRO A 345 19.20 -21.58 8.58
N GLU A 346 20.37 -22.17 8.80
CA GLU A 346 20.62 -23.58 8.43
C GLU A 346 19.76 -24.55 9.23
N THR A 347 19.57 -24.30 10.53
CA THR A 347 18.72 -25.12 11.39
C THR A 347 17.26 -25.00 10.97
N ARG A 348 16.75 -23.78 10.75
CA ARG A 348 15.38 -23.55 10.28
C ARG A 348 15.13 -24.17 8.90
N ASP A 349 16.05 -23.99 7.96
CA ASP A 349 15.95 -24.57 6.62
C ASP A 349 16.04 -26.10 6.63
N THR A 350 16.83 -26.68 7.54
CA THR A 350 16.88 -28.13 7.73
C THR A 350 15.54 -28.68 8.21
N VAL A 351 14.88 -28.04 9.18
CA VAL A 351 13.55 -28.46 9.65
C VAL A 351 12.50 -28.28 8.56
N ALA A 352 12.47 -27.13 7.89
CA ALA A 352 11.53 -26.87 6.79
C ALA A 352 11.70 -27.89 5.64
N THR A 353 12.95 -28.20 5.27
CA THR A 353 13.24 -29.22 4.25
C THR A 353 12.90 -30.62 4.74
N TYR A 354 13.14 -30.95 6.00
CA TYR A 354 12.75 -32.23 6.58
C TYR A 354 11.25 -32.47 6.52
N ILE A 355 10.45 -31.47 6.85
CA ILE A 355 8.98 -31.54 6.76
C ILE A 355 8.55 -31.68 5.29
N ARG A 356 9.10 -30.87 4.36
CA ARG A 356 8.82 -30.97 2.91
C ARG A 356 9.17 -32.34 2.32
N GLU A 357 10.25 -32.95 2.78
CA GLU A 357 10.69 -34.29 2.38
C GLU A 357 9.97 -35.41 3.16
N GLN A 358 8.79 -35.13 3.71
CA GLN A 358 7.95 -36.08 4.44
C GLN A 358 8.69 -36.76 5.60
N CYS A 359 9.41 -35.97 6.38
CA CYS A 359 10.16 -36.43 7.56
C CYS A 359 11.26 -37.47 7.24
N GLY A 360 11.81 -37.43 6.02
CA GLY A 360 12.85 -38.34 5.56
C GLY A 360 14.26 -37.75 5.63
N ALA A 361 15.03 -38.07 6.67
CA ALA A 361 16.37 -37.48 6.90
C ALA A 361 17.37 -37.71 5.75
N THR A 362 17.31 -38.84 5.05
CA THR A 362 18.18 -39.12 3.89
C THR A 362 17.83 -38.22 2.71
N ARG A 363 16.53 -38.09 2.37
CA ARG A 363 16.06 -37.20 1.30
C ARG A 363 16.38 -35.74 1.62
N THR A 364 16.21 -35.33 2.88
CA THR A 364 16.62 -34.00 3.35
C THR A 364 18.12 -33.76 3.15
N ALA A 365 18.95 -34.76 3.45
CA ALA A 365 20.40 -34.65 3.29
C ALA A 365 20.80 -34.51 1.82
N GLU A 366 20.19 -35.30 0.94
CA GLU A 366 20.38 -35.20 -0.52
C GLU A 366 19.93 -33.82 -1.04
N ARG A 367 18.75 -33.35 -0.63
CA ARG A 367 18.19 -32.07 -1.07
C ARG A 367 19.02 -30.86 -0.62
N LEU A 368 19.63 -30.95 0.57
CA LEU A 368 20.49 -29.91 1.13
C LEU A 368 21.98 -30.11 0.79
N TYR A 369 22.32 -31.09 -0.05
CA TYR A 369 23.70 -31.45 -0.41
C TYR A 369 24.61 -31.61 0.83
N THR A 370 24.11 -32.27 1.87
CA THR A 370 24.81 -32.49 3.14
C THR A 370 24.78 -33.96 3.55
N HIS A 371 25.48 -34.30 4.63
CA HIS A 371 25.48 -35.65 5.18
C HIS A 371 24.29 -35.89 6.12
N ARG A 372 23.71 -37.10 6.10
CA ARG A 372 22.57 -37.49 6.95
C ARG A 372 22.78 -37.16 8.44
N ASN A 373 23.98 -37.39 8.96
CA ASN A 373 24.29 -37.09 10.37
C ASN A 373 24.22 -35.60 10.69
N THR A 374 24.54 -34.72 9.73
CA THR A 374 24.40 -33.27 9.90
C THR A 374 22.94 -32.87 10.02
N VAL A 375 22.06 -33.46 9.20
CA VAL A 375 20.61 -33.28 9.29
C VAL A 375 20.10 -33.70 10.67
N LEU A 376 20.43 -34.91 11.12
CA LEU A 376 19.99 -35.42 12.43
C LEU A 376 20.47 -34.53 13.59
N ARG A 377 21.72 -34.05 13.53
CA ARG A 377 22.25 -33.13 14.55
C ARG A 377 21.50 -31.80 14.58
N ARG A 378 21.12 -31.26 13.42
CA ARG A 378 20.34 -30.02 13.32
C ARG A 378 18.89 -30.23 13.77
N LEU A 379 18.27 -31.37 13.46
CA LEU A 379 16.93 -31.73 13.97
C LEU A 379 16.93 -31.87 15.49
N ALA A 380 17.91 -32.58 16.08
CA ALA A 380 18.05 -32.69 17.53
C ALA A 380 18.37 -31.35 18.22
N ARG A 381 18.95 -30.40 17.49
CA ARG A 381 19.08 -29.02 17.97
C ARG A 381 17.73 -28.30 17.92
N ALA A 382 16.98 -28.43 16.83
CA ALA A 382 15.66 -27.82 16.69
C ALA A 382 14.68 -28.31 17.78
N ASP A 383 14.66 -29.61 18.08
CA ASP A 383 13.84 -30.18 19.16
C ASP A 383 14.11 -29.55 20.53
N ARG A 384 15.36 -29.15 20.80
CA ARG A 384 15.72 -28.46 22.06
C ARG A 384 15.26 -27.00 22.10
N LEU A 385 14.98 -26.40 20.95
CA LEU A 385 14.58 -25.00 20.82
C LEU A 385 13.06 -24.85 20.70
N LEU A 386 12.36 -25.92 20.30
CA LEU A 386 10.91 -25.94 20.19
C LEU A 386 10.27 -26.05 21.59
N PRO A 387 9.10 -25.41 21.81
CA PRO A 387 8.32 -25.57 23.04
C PRO A 387 7.79 -26.99 23.26
N ARG A 388 7.62 -27.77 22.18
CA ARG A 388 7.19 -29.18 22.17
C ARG A 388 8.04 -29.98 21.18
N PRO A 389 8.24 -31.29 21.37
CA PRO A 389 9.01 -32.11 20.43
C PRO A 389 8.45 -31.98 19.00
N LEU A 390 9.33 -31.87 17.99
CA LEU A 390 8.91 -31.70 16.59
C LEU A 390 7.93 -32.77 16.15
N ALA A 391 8.14 -34.02 16.58
CA ALA A 391 7.29 -35.16 16.23
C ALA A 391 5.84 -35.04 16.71
N GLU A 392 5.57 -34.25 17.76
CA GLU A 392 4.24 -34.06 18.33
C GLU A 392 3.47 -32.92 17.65
N ASP A 393 4.15 -31.99 16.97
CA ASP A 393 3.52 -30.80 16.38
C ASP A 393 4.07 -30.40 14.99
N ILE A 394 4.36 -31.42 14.17
CA ILE A 394 4.95 -31.26 12.82
C ILE A 394 4.15 -30.27 11.96
N VAL A 395 2.81 -30.32 12.04
CA VAL A 395 1.92 -29.52 11.19
C VAL A 395 2.00 -28.04 11.57
N ALA A 396 1.90 -27.70 12.86
CA ALA A 396 1.99 -26.32 13.28
C ALA A 396 3.39 -25.76 13.05
N VAL A 397 4.44 -26.52 13.37
CA VAL A 397 5.83 -26.11 13.13
C VAL A 397 6.09 -25.87 11.64
N GLY A 398 5.60 -26.77 10.78
CA GLY A 398 5.69 -26.60 9.32
C GLY A 398 4.98 -25.34 8.84
N ALA A 399 3.75 -25.10 9.29
CA ALA A 399 2.99 -23.89 8.95
C ALA A 399 3.69 -22.60 9.43
N ALA A 400 4.22 -22.61 10.66
CA ALA A 400 4.94 -21.49 11.24
C ALA A 400 6.25 -21.17 10.49
N LEU A 401 7.01 -22.19 10.09
CA LEU A 401 8.22 -22.01 9.27
C LEU A 401 7.89 -21.49 7.87
N GLU A 402 6.79 -21.93 7.26
CA GLU A 402 6.33 -21.35 5.99
C GLU A 402 5.98 -19.86 6.14
N ILE A 403 5.30 -19.45 7.21
CA ILE A 403 5.03 -18.02 7.47
C ILE A 403 6.34 -17.22 7.57
N LEU A 404 7.33 -17.72 8.33
CA LEU A 404 8.63 -17.03 8.47
C LEU A 404 9.38 -16.87 7.15
N ARG A 405 9.27 -17.84 6.24
CA ARG A 405 9.93 -17.79 4.92
C ARG A 405 9.46 -16.61 4.06
N TRP A 406 8.21 -16.17 4.26
CA TRP A 406 7.60 -15.08 3.49
C TRP A 406 7.64 -13.73 4.22
N ARG A 407 8.21 -13.67 5.41
CA ARG A 407 8.30 -12.45 6.22
C ARG A 407 9.67 -11.80 6.05
N GLY A 408 9.67 -10.48 5.82
CA GLY A 408 10.87 -9.64 5.77
C GLY A 408 11.35 -9.18 7.14
#